data_AF-A0A0A0PXP8-F1
#
_entry.id   AF-A0A0A0PXP8-F1
#
_cell.length_a   1.000
_cell.length_b   1.000
_cell.length_c   1.000
_cell.angle_alpha   90.00
_cell.angle_beta   90.00
_cell.angle_gamma   90.00
#
_symmetry.space_group_name_H-M   'P 1'
#
loop_
_entity.id
_entity.type
_entity.pdbx_description
1 polymer ?
#
loop_
_entity_poly.entity_id
_entity_poly.type
_entity_poly.pdbx_seq_one_letter_code
_entity_poly.pdbx_strand_id
1 'polypeptide(L)'
;VRSSDDSTILNNRRTHIQKFLKPVSTKITLTAEEVLNVHQQSVLDKILKSNQTTLSLNNVVLTFASTRHLVAAASTTASNLEGTVTYNDTTPTIAQLNSLLKSTNTAIILTSEESRNPNHQSVLNKVLNPGQNLSSEMVNISFNSSTSELKIAVASSCWTITGSEVVFNQISVTQDLSTFTKTPTDQAITVTQAESTNPTQATVNKFLQTAGSLTVGTDVTITFDVAKRKATLAVVANSTRAQGDNVVFTNVTVTVEKPQLNTFTHDDKNKAITVTQAESTNPTQATVNKFLQTPDTLTLGTDVTITFNANERKATLTAAPNSTRAQGNVEFTNVKVEKPALTLSTRDKNKAITVTQAEVTSKDQNALNKFLKQDGSLTVGTDVTITFDVANNKATLTAAANSTRAQGNVEFTNVKVEKPALNATLTVKELGQINARTQAAVKAAMLSKNTNLQNVDQNRFTITLDADASKNKATVTHPDFAGAVEVSFSVQLKLESILTSTQRDLGKLPERSVDAVRKALLTKKIISSLTPEQQQHLKIELIENKNEADISSSDFSGTIRITFSVQSY
;
A
#
# COMPACT_ATOMS: atom_id res chain seq x y z
N VAL A 1 -55.14 17.54 95.19
CA VAL A 1 -55.26 16.97 93.82
C VAL A 1 -56.35 17.73 93.07
N ARG A 2 -55.97 18.59 92.13
CA ARG A 2 -56.64 18.83 90.83
C ARG A 2 -56.01 20.04 90.14
N SER A 3 -55.54 19.79 88.92
CA SER A 3 -55.26 20.74 87.87
C SER A 3 -56.60 21.18 87.24
N SER A 4 -56.67 22.42 86.77
CA SER A 4 -57.24 22.78 85.47
C SER A 4 -57.21 24.29 85.27
N ASP A 5 -56.74 24.66 84.08
CA ASP A 5 -56.72 25.96 83.45
C ASP A 5 -58.02 26.77 83.56
N ASP A 6 -57.92 28.09 83.65
CA ASP A 6 -58.64 28.97 82.73
C ASP A 6 -58.12 30.42 82.73
N SER A 7 -58.25 31.07 81.55
CA SER A 7 -58.06 32.50 81.26
C SER A 7 -56.72 32.96 80.67
N THR A 8 -56.32 32.31 79.58
CA THR A 8 -55.65 32.97 78.46
C THR A 8 -56.57 34.03 77.82
N ILE A 9 -56.53 35.28 78.30
CA ILE A 9 -57.02 36.44 77.54
C ILE A 9 -56.03 37.59 77.72
N LEU A 10 -54.97 37.60 76.92
CA LEU A 10 -54.14 38.79 76.71
C LEU A 10 -53.94 39.00 75.19
N ASN A 11 -54.96 39.60 74.59
CA ASN A 11 -54.93 40.43 73.37
C ASN A 11 -54.00 39.98 72.21
N ASN A 12 -54.46 39.04 71.39
CA ASN A 12 -54.16 39.03 69.95
C ASN A 12 -54.89 40.20 69.25
N ARG A 13 -54.58 41.45 69.62
CA ARG A 13 -55.09 42.62 68.91
C ARG A 13 -54.17 42.91 67.72
N ARG A 14 -54.51 42.37 66.55
CA ARG A 14 -53.89 42.81 65.30
C ARG A 14 -54.10 44.30 65.12
N THR A 15 -53.09 44.98 64.62
CA THR A 15 -53.16 46.43 64.42
C THR A 15 -53.69 46.72 63.03
N HIS A 16 -54.83 47.41 62.95
CA HIS A 16 -55.41 47.78 61.66
C HIS A 16 -54.48 48.72 60.87
N ILE A 17 -54.23 48.43 59.59
CA ILE A 17 -53.26 49.17 58.75
C ILE A 17 -53.56 50.67 58.63
N GLN A 18 -54.84 51.05 58.75
CA GLN A 18 -55.28 52.46 58.77
C GLN A 18 -54.57 53.34 59.82
N LYS A 19 -54.01 52.75 60.90
CA LYS A 19 -53.26 53.52 61.90
C LYS A 19 -51.98 54.10 61.33
N PHE A 20 -51.40 53.45 60.33
CA PHE A 20 -50.13 53.80 59.68
C PHE A 20 -50.32 54.63 58.42
N LEU A 21 -51.51 54.59 57.81
CA LEU A 21 -51.82 55.21 56.52
C LEU A 21 -52.57 56.55 56.68
N LYS A 22 -52.42 57.46 55.71
CA LYS A 22 -53.14 58.74 55.64
C LYS A 22 -54.66 58.51 55.55
N PRO A 23 -55.50 59.48 55.97
CA PRO A 23 -56.96 59.36 55.91
C PRO A 23 -57.48 59.02 54.50
N VAL A 24 -58.58 58.27 54.40
CA VAL A 24 -59.18 57.85 53.11
C VAL A 24 -59.59 59.03 52.20
N SER A 25 -59.82 60.22 52.77
CA SER A 25 -60.09 61.45 52.04
C SER A 25 -58.85 62.09 51.42
N THR A 26 -57.66 61.49 51.59
CA THR A 26 -56.42 62.00 51.00
C THR A 26 -56.47 61.80 49.51
N LYS A 27 -56.30 62.89 48.76
CA LYS A 27 -56.10 62.83 47.32
C LYS A 27 -54.74 62.24 46.99
N ILE A 28 -54.72 61.16 46.23
CA ILE A 28 -53.50 60.46 45.83
C ILE A 28 -53.27 60.66 44.34
N THR A 29 -52.14 61.24 43.96
CA THR A 29 -51.74 61.37 42.55
C THR A 29 -50.68 60.32 42.25
N LEU A 30 -50.95 59.47 41.27
CA LEU A 30 -50.01 58.43 40.82
C LEU A 30 -49.41 58.80 39.46
N THR A 31 -48.12 58.53 39.30
CA THR A 31 -47.41 58.67 38.02
C THR A 31 -47.75 57.49 37.11
N ALA A 32 -47.44 57.61 35.81
CA ALA A 32 -47.64 56.54 34.84
C ALA A 32 -46.93 55.24 35.23
N GLU A 33 -45.70 55.34 35.73
CA GLU A 33 -44.91 54.20 36.21
C GLU A 33 -45.56 53.52 37.42
N GLU A 34 -46.07 54.31 38.37
CA GLU A 34 -46.81 53.80 39.54
C GLU A 34 -48.16 53.17 39.19
N VAL A 35 -48.77 53.54 38.07
CA VAL A 35 -50.00 52.91 37.61
C VAL A 35 -49.71 51.56 36.94
N LEU A 36 -48.61 51.46 36.19
CA LEU A 36 -48.16 50.20 35.58
C LEU A 36 -47.65 49.19 36.61
N ASN A 37 -47.04 49.66 37.70
CA ASN A 37 -46.62 48.85 38.82
C ASN A 37 -47.03 49.48 40.15
N VAL A 38 -48.27 49.22 40.57
CA VAL A 38 -48.86 49.83 41.78
C VAL A 38 -48.22 49.33 43.08
N HIS A 39 -47.70 48.10 43.09
CA HIS A 39 -47.09 47.52 44.28
C HIS A 39 -45.60 47.87 44.36
N GLN A 40 -45.32 49.14 44.64
CA GLN A 40 -43.98 49.65 44.81
C GLN A 40 -43.87 50.68 45.93
N GLN A 41 -42.64 50.92 46.40
CA GLN A 41 -42.39 51.74 47.58
C GLN A 41 -42.85 53.20 47.40
N SER A 42 -42.67 53.80 46.22
CA SER A 42 -43.11 55.18 45.95
C SER A 42 -44.63 55.37 46.12
N VAL A 43 -45.43 54.35 45.80
CA VAL A 43 -46.89 54.37 46.01
C VAL A 43 -47.21 54.25 47.50
N LEU A 44 -46.51 53.38 48.22
CA LEU A 44 -46.67 53.24 49.67
C LEU A 44 -46.34 54.56 50.39
N ASP A 45 -45.24 55.22 50.02
CA ASP A 45 -44.80 56.49 50.61
C ASP A 45 -45.86 57.61 50.44
N LYS A 46 -46.63 57.58 49.35
CA LYS A 46 -47.73 58.54 49.11
C LYS A 46 -48.89 58.37 50.07
N ILE A 47 -49.13 57.15 50.57
CA ILE A 47 -50.22 56.85 51.49
C ILE A 47 -49.78 56.69 52.95
N LEU A 48 -48.48 56.69 53.26
CA LEU A 48 -47.97 56.64 54.64
C LEU A 48 -48.13 57.96 55.40
N LYS A 49 -48.46 57.91 56.69
CA LYS A 49 -48.39 59.11 57.55
C LYS A 49 -46.95 59.62 57.66
N SER A 50 -46.77 60.93 57.80
CA SER A 50 -45.43 61.53 57.98
C SER A 50 -44.72 60.91 59.20
N ASN A 51 -43.42 60.64 59.06
CA ASN A 51 -42.55 60.00 60.07
C ASN A 51 -42.94 58.57 60.49
N GLN A 52 -43.72 57.86 59.68
CA GLN A 52 -44.05 56.45 59.91
C GLN A 52 -43.04 55.51 59.20
N THR A 53 -42.18 54.83 59.96
CA THR A 53 -41.15 53.91 59.43
C THR A 53 -41.44 52.43 59.67
N THR A 54 -42.54 52.11 60.35
CA THR A 54 -42.85 50.73 60.80
C THR A 54 -43.63 49.89 59.79
N LEU A 55 -44.11 50.49 58.69
CA LEU A 55 -44.86 49.80 57.64
C LEU A 55 -44.05 49.78 56.34
N SER A 56 -43.64 48.59 55.90
CA SER A 56 -42.89 48.37 54.66
C SER A 56 -43.75 47.74 53.56
N LEU A 57 -43.27 47.75 52.32
CA LEU A 57 -43.97 47.14 51.18
C LEU A 57 -44.29 45.65 51.42
N ASN A 58 -43.44 44.90 52.13
CA ASN A 58 -43.68 43.49 52.46
C ASN A 58 -44.88 43.27 53.40
N ASN A 59 -45.31 44.32 54.11
CA ASN A 59 -46.40 44.24 55.08
C ASN A 59 -47.76 44.54 54.47
N VAL A 60 -47.80 45.02 53.23
CA VAL A 60 -49.02 45.45 52.54
C VAL A 60 -49.11 44.86 51.16
N VAL A 61 -50.33 44.79 50.62
CA VAL A 61 -50.58 44.52 49.21
C VAL A 61 -51.26 45.75 48.65
N LEU A 62 -50.65 46.35 47.64
CA LEU A 62 -51.21 47.52 46.95
C LEU A 62 -51.82 47.04 45.64
N THR A 63 -53.09 47.34 45.44
CA THR A 63 -53.85 46.95 44.24
C THR A 63 -54.82 48.05 43.86
N PHE A 64 -55.41 47.94 42.69
CA PHE A 64 -56.54 48.79 42.30
C PHE A 64 -57.84 47.97 42.32
N ALA A 65 -58.86 48.50 42.99
CA ALA A 65 -60.21 47.94 42.91
C ALA A 65 -61.00 48.46 41.70
N SER A 66 -60.64 49.65 41.20
CA SER A 66 -61.18 50.27 40.00
C SER A 66 -60.20 51.33 39.47
N THR A 67 -60.54 51.97 38.35
CA THR A 67 -59.70 52.99 37.69
C THR A 67 -59.33 54.19 38.57
N ARG A 68 -60.02 54.42 39.69
CA ARG A 68 -59.77 55.54 40.60
C ARG A 68 -59.58 55.13 42.07
N HIS A 69 -59.60 53.83 42.36
CA HIS A 69 -59.63 53.34 43.74
C HIS A 69 -58.37 52.52 44.05
N LEU A 70 -57.37 53.17 44.65
CA LEU A 70 -56.19 52.48 45.18
C LEU A 70 -56.57 51.79 46.49
N VAL A 71 -56.21 50.52 46.61
CA VAL A 71 -56.45 49.69 47.79
C VAL A 71 -55.12 49.28 48.39
N ALA A 72 -54.93 49.61 49.66
CA ALA A 72 -53.88 49.04 50.50
C ALA A 72 -54.51 48.02 51.45
N ALA A 73 -54.11 46.76 51.36
CA ALA A 73 -54.53 45.70 52.26
C ALA A 73 -53.34 45.20 53.09
N ALA A 74 -53.57 44.71 54.30
CA ALA A 74 -52.53 44.01 55.04
C ALA A 74 -52.09 42.76 54.26
N SER A 75 -50.79 42.55 54.10
CA SER A 75 -50.27 41.33 53.51
C SER A 75 -50.67 40.13 54.37
N THR A 76 -51.03 39.01 53.74
CA THR A 76 -51.33 37.75 54.44
C THR A 76 -50.13 37.21 55.22
N THR A 77 -48.92 37.68 54.90
CA THR A 77 -47.67 37.33 55.61
C THR A 77 -47.39 38.22 56.82
N ALA A 78 -48.11 39.33 57.00
CA ALA A 78 -47.95 40.23 58.15
C ALA A 78 -48.88 39.82 59.30
N SER A 79 -48.44 38.85 60.12
CA SER A 79 -49.26 38.23 61.18
C SER A 79 -49.81 39.19 62.25
N ASN A 80 -49.18 40.36 62.40
CA ASN A 80 -49.54 41.40 63.37
C ASN A 80 -50.42 42.52 62.81
N LEU A 81 -50.72 42.52 61.50
CA LEU A 81 -51.51 43.55 60.83
C LEU A 81 -52.81 42.97 60.25
N GLU A 82 -53.81 43.83 60.11
CA GLU A 82 -55.07 43.47 59.47
C GLU A 82 -55.73 44.67 58.79
N GLY A 83 -56.75 44.38 57.97
CA GLY A 83 -57.62 45.39 57.40
C GLY A 83 -57.21 45.87 56.01
N THR A 84 -58.11 46.68 55.44
CA THR A 84 -58.01 47.22 54.09
C THR A 84 -58.39 48.70 54.13
N VAL A 85 -57.69 49.52 53.34
CA VAL A 85 -57.96 50.95 53.19
C VAL A 85 -58.09 51.24 51.70
N THR A 86 -59.23 51.84 51.31
CA THR A 86 -59.52 52.23 49.92
C THR A 86 -59.48 53.74 49.80
N TYR A 87 -58.65 54.24 48.89
CA TYR A 87 -58.53 55.65 48.54
C TYR A 87 -59.36 55.95 47.29
N ASN A 88 -60.55 56.53 47.51
CA ASN A 88 -61.53 56.77 46.44
C ASN A 88 -61.18 57.97 45.54
N ASP A 89 -60.32 58.89 46.01
CA ASP A 89 -59.84 60.05 45.24
C ASP A 89 -58.40 59.83 44.77
N THR A 90 -58.20 58.77 43.98
CA THR A 90 -56.92 58.52 43.30
C THR A 90 -56.97 59.07 41.89
N THR A 91 -56.03 59.97 41.56
CA THR A 91 -55.85 60.54 40.22
C THR A 91 -54.65 59.86 39.55
N PRO A 92 -54.86 58.85 38.69
CA PRO A 92 -53.78 58.22 37.93
C PRO A 92 -53.36 59.09 36.74
N THR A 93 -52.05 59.19 36.52
CA THR A 93 -51.50 59.66 35.24
C THR A 93 -51.39 58.45 34.32
N ILE A 94 -52.17 58.40 33.25
CA ILE A 94 -52.22 57.23 32.34
C ILE A 94 -51.11 57.36 31.28
N ALA A 95 -50.29 56.32 31.11
CA ALA A 95 -49.25 56.30 30.09
C ALA A 95 -49.85 56.16 28.68
N GLN A 96 -49.20 56.77 27.68
CA GLN A 96 -49.55 56.53 26.28
C GLN A 96 -48.80 55.30 25.76
N LEU A 97 -49.49 54.37 25.10
CA LEU A 97 -48.92 53.11 24.57
C LEU A 97 -47.65 53.37 23.75
N ASN A 98 -47.67 54.35 22.85
CA ASN A 98 -46.53 54.68 21.99
C ASN A 98 -45.29 55.19 22.76
N SER A 99 -45.46 55.72 23.99
CA SER A 99 -44.32 56.13 24.83
C SER A 99 -43.59 54.95 25.48
N LEU A 100 -44.27 53.80 25.60
CA LEU A 100 -43.75 52.59 26.24
C LEU A 100 -43.04 51.66 25.23
N LEU A 101 -43.34 51.82 23.94
CA LEU A 101 -42.82 51.00 22.86
C LEU A 101 -41.59 51.64 22.21
N LYS A 102 -40.72 50.80 21.65
CA LYS A 102 -39.61 51.21 20.79
C LYS A 102 -40.16 51.95 19.57
N SER A 103 -39.28 52.73 18.92
CA SER A 103 -39.60 53.36 17.63
C SER A 103 -40.09 52.33 16.62
N THR A 104 -41.14 52.65 15.85
CA THR A 104 -41.71 51.76 14.82
C THR A 104 -40.73 51.41 13.69
N ASN A 105 -39.62 52.16 13.58
CA ASN A 105 -38.49 51.88 12.68
C ASN A 105 -37.49 50.86 13.25
N THR A 106 -37.74 50.32 14.44
CA THR A 106 -36.88 49.30 15.03
C THR A 106 -37.11 47.98 14.32
N ALA A 107 -36.04 47.33 13.86
CA ALA A 107 -36.10 45.97 13.35
C ALA A 107 -36.44 45.00 14.48
N ILE A 108 -37.53 44.24 14.29
CA ILE A 108 -37.99 43.23 15.23
C ILE A 108 -37.86 41.87 14.58
N ILE A 109 -37.20 40.94 15.27
CA ILE A 109 -37.01 39.57 14.81
C ILE A 109 -37.92 38.67 15.64
N LEU A 110 -38.85 37.99 14.99
CA LEU A 110 -39.71 37.00 15.61
C LEU A 110 -39.18 35.60 15.32
N THR A 111 -39.26 34.72 16.30
CA THR A 111 -39.12 33.29 16.05
C THR A 111 -40.32 32.78 15.24
N SER A 112 -40.17 31.62 14.61
CA SER A 112 -41.31 30.97 13.94
C SER A 112 -42.46 30.63 14.92
N GLU A 113 -42.18 30.50 16.22
CA GLU A 113 -43.20 30.26 17.23
C GLU A 113 -43.91 31.57 17.62
N GLU A 114 -43.14 32.62 17.89
CA GLU A 114 -43.67 33.95 18.19
C GLU A 114 -44.50 34.55 17.06
N SER A 115 -44.19 34.24 15.79
CA SER A 115 -45.00 34.71 14.66
C SER A 115 -46.36 34.01 14.58
N ARG A 116 -46.47 32.76 15.06
CA ARG A 116 -47.73 32.00 15.14
C ARG A 116 -48.53 32.35 16.38
N ASN A 117 -47.84 32.68 17.47
CA ASN A 117 -48.40 33.07 18.75
C ASN A 117 -47.94 34.49 19.15
N PRO A 118 -48.35 35.54 18.41
CA PRO A 118 -47.85 36.90 18.60
C PRO A 118 -48.28 37.53 19.93
N ASN A 119 -49.41 37.09 20.49
CA ASN A 119 -49.91 37.58 21.78
C ASN A 119 -49.23 36.89 22.96
N HIS A 120 -47.91 37.05 23.05
CA HIS A 120 -47.06 36.44 24.07
C HIS A 120 -46.08 37.47 24.67
N GLN A 121 -45.75 37.32 25.95
CA GLN A 121 -44.88 38.26 26.66
C GLN A 121 -43.49 38.41 26.01
N SER A 122 -42.96 37.35 25.40
CA SER A 122 -41.66 37.41 24.70
C SER A 122 -41.68 38.35 23.49
N VAL A 123 -42.79 38.39 22.75
CA VAL A 123 -42.99 39.33 21.63
C VAL A 123 -43.12 40.75 22.14
N LEU A 124 -43.87 40.95 23.21
CA LEU A 124 -44.02 42.25 23.85
C LEU A 124 -42.67 42.81 24.33
N ASN A 125 -41.85 41.97 24.96
CA ASN A 125 -40.51 42.37 25.43
C ASN A 125 -39.60 42.82 24.29
N LYS A 126 -39.80 42.34 23.05
CA LYS A 126 -39.02 42.76 21.88
C LYS A 126 -39.37 44.17 21.41
N VAL A 127 -40.60 44.62 21.67
CA VAL A 127 -41.09 45.94 21.23
C VAL A 127 -41.14 46.98 22.35
N LEU A 128 -40.92 46.62 23.61
CA LEU A 128 -40.87 47.56 24.74
C LEU A 128 -39.56 48.35 24.80
N ASN A 129 -39.64 49.62 25.20
CA ASN A 129 -38.46 50.40 25.56
C ASN A 129 -37.73 49.75 26.76
N PRO A 130 -36.39 49.82 26.82
CA PRO A 130 -35.63 49.29 27.95
C PRO A 130 -36.15 49.83 29.30
N GLY A 131 -36.34 48.94 30.28
CA GLY A 131 -36.83 49.28 31.62
C GLY A 131 -38.35 49.47 31.73
N GLN A 132 -39.10 49.42 30.63
CA GLN A 132 -40.57 49.43 30.68
C GLN A 132 -41.11 48.04 31.03
N ASN A 133 -42.18 48.00 31.82
CA ASN A 133 -42.87 46.77 32.19
C ASN A 133 -44.35 46.87 31.77
N LEU A 134 -44.72 46.06 30.78
CA LEU A 134 -46.09 45.94 30.31
C LEU A 134 -46.44 44.45 30.22
N SER A 135 -47.61 44.09 30.75
CA SER A 135 -48.12 42.71 30.66
C SER A 135 -48.77 42.47 29.30
N SER A 136 -48.59 41.26 28.76
CA SER A 136 -49.30 40.79 27.57
C SER A 136 -50.84 40.77 27.71
N GLU A 137 -51.39 40.89 28.93
CA GLU A 137 -52.84 41.03 29.14
C GLU A 137 -53.36 42.46 28.92
N MET A 138 -52.47 43.47 28.97
CA MET A 138 -52.84 44.88 28.82
C MET A 138 -52.94 45.32 27.36
N VAL A 139 -52.42 44.52 26.44
CA VAL A 139 -52.37 44.81 25.01
C VAL A 139 -52.79 43.59 24.20
N ASN A 140 -53.31 43.82 23.00
CA ASN A 140 -53.51 42.79 22.00
C ASN A 140 -52.38 42.91 20.97
N ILE A 141 -51.62 41.83 20.79
CA ILE A 141 -50.54 41.77 19.80
C ILE A 141 -50.96 40.82 18.69
N SER A 142 -50.89 41.30 17.45
CA SER A 142 -51.16 40.49 16.26
C SER A 142 -50.07 40.69 15.21
N PHE A 143 -49.75 39.62 14.48
CA PHE A 143 -48.77 39.64 13.40
C PHE A 143 -49.43 39.20 12.10
N ASN A 144 -49.29 40.01 11.06
CA ASN A 144 -49.70 39.66 9.70
C ASN A 144 -48.46 39.30 8.88
N SER A 145 -48.29 38.01 8.59
CA SER A 145 -47.15 37.51 7.83
C SER A 145 -47.14 37.93 6.36
N SER A 146 -48.30 38.31 5.78
CA SER A 146 -48.40 38.74 4.39
C SER A 146 -47.97 40.19 4.20
N THR A 147 -48.19 41.05 5.19
CA THR A 147 -47.78 42.46 5.17
C THR A 147 -46.52 42.74 6.00
N SER A 148 -46.04 41.74 6.75
CA SER A 148 -44.94 41.87 7.73
C SER A 148 -45.20 42.97 8.78
N GLU A 149 -46.44 43.10 9.22
CA GLU A 149 -46.88 44.09 10.20
C GLU A 149 -47.13 43.44 11.55
N LEU A 150 -46.46 43.94 12.59
CA LEU A 150 -46.75 43.60 13.99
C LEU A 150 -47.53 44.75 14.63
N LYS A 151 -48.76 44.49 15.04
CA LYS A 151 -49.69 45.48 15.58
C LYS A 151 -49.86 45.29 17.08
N ILE A 152 -49.72 46.36 17.83
CA ILE A 152 -49.98 46.39 19.28
C ILE A 152 -51.08 47.41 19.54
N ALA A 153 -52.19 46.96 20.09
CA ALA A 153 -53.32 47.80 20.49
C ALA A 153 -53.60 47.63 21.98
N VAL A 154 -54.11 48.68 22.63
CA VAL A 154 -54.54 48.59 24.03
C VAL A 154 -55.71 47.60 24.13
N ALA A 155 -55.64 46.64 25.06
CA ALA A 155 -56.72 45.69 25.29
C ALA A 155 -57.95 46.45 25.84
N SER A 156 -59.16 46.06 25.43
CA SER A 156 -60.40 46.74 25.87
C SER A 156 -60.65 46.65 27.38
N SER A 157 -60.07 45.66 28.05
CA SER A 157 -60.08 45.49 29.51
C SER A 157 -59.03 46.35 30.22
N CYS A 158 -58.06 46.91 29.49
CA CYS A 158 -56.97 47.68 30.06
C CYS A 158 -57.37 49.13 30.30
N TRP A 159 -57.11 49.61 31.51
CA TRP A 159 -57.44 50.98 31.92
C TRP A 159 -56.21 51.76 32.41
N THR A 160 -55.06 51.10 32.55
CA THR A 160 -53.80 51.67 33.06
C THR A 160 -52.99 52.40 31.98
N ILE A 161 -53.28 52.14 30.70
CA ILE A 161 -52.67 52.79 29.54
C ILE A 161 -53.74 53.22 28.53
N THR A 162 -53.41 54.17 27.67
CA THR A 162 -54.28 54.63 26.57
C THR A 162 -53.47 54.83 25.29
N GLY A 163 -54.13 54.91 24.14
CA GLY A 163 -53.49 55.21 22.86
C GLY A 163 -54.05 54.42 21.69
N SER A 164 -53.70 54.86 20.50
CA SER A 164 -54.03 54.19 19.24
C SER A 164 -53.14 52.97 19.00
N GLU A 165 -53.57 52.10 18.07
CA GLU A 165 -52.77 50.99 17.55
C GLU A 165 -51.39 51.48 17.05
N VAL A 166 -50.34 50.78 17.44
CA VAL A 166 -48.96 51.00 16.99
C VAL A 166 -48.56 49.86 16.07
N VAL A 167 -48.05 50.20 14.89
CA VAL A 167 -47.67 49.23 13.84
C VAL A 167 -46.17 49.27 13.61
N PHE A 168 -45.52 48.11 13.74
CA PHE A 168 -44.12 47.89 13.37
C PHE A 168 -44.06 47.19 12.01
N ASN A 169 -43.32 47.80 11.07
CA ASN A 169 -43.25 47.33 9.68
C ASN A 169 -41.91 46.69 9.30
N GLN A 170 -40.93 46.70 10.21
CA GLN A 170 -39.61 46.09 10.01
C GLN A 170 -39.53 44.75 10.74
N ILE A 171 -40.41 43.82 10.36
CA ILE A 171 -40.48 42.50 10.98
C ILE A 171 -39.76 41.48 10.11
N SER A 172 -38.88 40.70 10.73
CA SER A 172 -38.28 39.51 10.13
C SER A 172 -38.62 38.29 10.96
N VAL A 173 -38.86 37.16 10.30
CA VAL A 173 -39.15 35.89 10.97
C VAL A 173 -38.02 34.91 10.68
N THR A 174 -37.40 34.37 11.73
CA THR A 174 -36.39 33.32 11.57
C THR A 174 -37.05 32.02 11.13
N GLN A 175 -36.39 31.31 10.21
CA GLN A 175 -36.83 30.01 9.72
C GLN A 175 -35.96 28.89 10.28
N ASP A 176 -36.48 27.67 10.29
CA ASP A 176 -35.71 26.51 10.72
C ASP A 176 -34.49 26.27 9.81
N LEU A 177 -33.33 25.94 10.38
CA LEU A 177 -32.08 25.73 9.64
C LEU A 177 -32.26 24.72 8.50
N SER A 178 -33.09 23.68 8.69
CA SER A 178 -33.36 22.66 7.69
C SER A 178 -33.98 23.21 6.40
N THR A 179 -34.69 24.36 6.43
CA THR A 179 -35.30 24.96 5.24
C THR A 179 -34.28 25.59 4.29
N PHE A 180 -33.07 25.88 4.77
CA PHE A 180 -31.98 26.46 3.98
C PHE A 180 -31.00 25.42 3.44
N THR A 181 -30.95 24.24 4.05
CA THR A 181 -29.94 23.21 3.75
C THR A 181 -30.42 22.20 2.71
N LYS A 182 -29.49 21.69 1.88
CA LYS A 182 -29.75 20.51 1.04
C LYS A 182 -30.13 19.31 1.90
N THR A 183 -30.84 18.35 1.31
CA THR A 183 -31.19 17.09 1.99
C THR A 183 -29.92 16.36 2.47
N PRO A 184 -29.74 16.13 3.79
CA PRO A 184 -28.46 15.68 4.35
C PRO A 184 -28.01 14.26 3.95
N THR A 185 -28.93 13.42 3.49
CA THR A 185 -28.71 12.00 3.19
C THR A 185 -28.48 11.70 1.71
N ASP A 186 -28.96 12.54 0.79
CA ASP A 186 -29.14 12.11 -0.61
C ASP A 186 -28.06 12.64 -1.56
N GLN A 187 -27.24 13.60 -1.13
CA GLN A 187 -26.23 14.22 -1.99
C GLN A 187 -24.81 14.03 -1.43
N ALA A 188 -23.94 13.45 -2.25
CA ALA A 188 -22.50 13.46 -1.99
C ALA A 188 -21.99 14.89 -2.14
N ILE A 189 -21.39 15.43 -1.07
CA ILE A 189 -20.79 16.77 -1.06
C ILE A 189 -19.28 16.62 -0.97
N THR A 190 -18.57 17.25 -1.90
CA THR A 190 -17.10 17.24 -1.93
C THR A 190 -16.54 18.60 -1.50
N VAL A 191 -15.63 18.57 -0.54
CA VAL A 191 -14.86 19.72 -0.07
C VAL A 191 -13.37 19.40 -0.11
N THR A 192 -12.51 20.41 -0.19
CA THR A 192 -11.06 20.22 -0.09
C THR A 192 -10.62 20.16 1.37
N GLN A 193 -9.42 19.63 1.63
CA GLN A 193 -8.84 19.63 2.96
C GLN A 193 -8.75 21.05 3.54
N ALA A 194 -8.39 22.05 2.72
CA ALA A 194 -8.32 23.45 3.14
C ALA A 194 -9.70 24.01 3.52
N GLU A 195 -10.75 23.68 2.76
CA GLU A 195 -12.12 24.07 3.09
C GLU A 195 -12.64 23.40 4.36
N SER A 196 -12.17 22.19 4.68
CA SER A 196 -12.56 21.47 5.90
C SER A 196 -11.91 22.03 7.18
N THR A 197 -10.71 22.58 7.07
CA THR A 197 -9.98 23.16 8.21
C THR A 197 -10.29 24.64 8.42
N ASN A 198 -10.50 25.40 7.33
CA ASN A 198 -10.86 26.81 7.37
C ASN A 198 -12.10 27.07 6.50
N PRO A 199 -13.32 26.81 7.01
CA PRO A 199 -14.54 26.97 6.23
C PRO A 199 -14.79 28.43 5.84
N THR A 200 -15.05 28.66 4.56
CA THR A 200 -15.41 29.98 4.00
C THR A 200 -16.88 30.02 3.58
N GLN A 201 -17.36 31.17 3.10
CA GLN A 201 -18.70 31.27 2.53
C GLN A 201 -18.89 30.30 1.34
N ALA A 202 -17.85 30.10 0.53
CA ALA A 202 -17.88 29.12 -0.56
C ALA A 202 -18.07 27.69 -0.03
N THR A 203 -17.45 27.35 1.10
CA THR A 203 -17.64 26.06 1.78
C THR A 203 -19.10 25.87 2.21
N VAL A 204 -19.68 26.84 2.92
CA VAL A 204 -21.08 26.76 3.40
C VAL A 204 -22.07 26.70 2.24
N ASN A 205 -21.85 27.46 1.17
CA ASN A 205 -22.72 27.44 -0.03
C ASN A 205 -22.86 26.04 -0.66
N LYS A 206 -21.90 25.14 -0.46
CA LYS A 206 -22.00 23.75 -0.93
C LYS A 206 -23.10 22.95 -0.20
N PHE A 207 -23.49 23.37 1.00
CA PHE A 207 -24.48 22.71 1.87
C PHE A 207 -25.88 23.35 1.80
N LEU A 208 -25.98 24.57 1.26
CA LEU A 208 -27.25 25.30 1.15
C LEU A 208 -28.00 24.94 -0.13
N GLN A 209 -29.34 24.95 -0.09
CA GLN A 209 -30.19 24.79 -1.28
C GLN A 209 -29.99 25.97 -2.25
N THR A 210 -29.86 27.17 -1.70
CA THR A 210 -29.57 28.40 -2.44
C THR A 210 -28.29 29.03 -1.89
N ALA A 211 -27.27 29.16 -2.73
CA ALA A 211 -26.01 29.80 -2.34
C ALA A 211 -26.25 31.24 -1.84
N GLY A 212 -25.62 31.62 -0.74
CA GLY A 212 -25.81 32.93 -0.11
C GLY A 212 -27.10 33.10 0.69
N SER A 213 -27.94 32.07 0.83
CA SER A 213 -29.16 32.14 1.66
C SER A 213 -28.85 32.26 3.16
N LEU A 214 -27.67 31.83 3.61
CA LEU A 214 -27.12 32.02 4.96
C LEU A 214 -25.66 32.46 4.87
N THR A 215 -25.23 33.30 5.82
CA THR A 215 -23.87 33.83 5.90
C THR A 215 -23.06 33.09 6.96
N VAL A 216 -21.87 32.59 6.61
CA VAL A 216 -20.97 31.90 7.55
C VAL A 216 -20.48 32.85 8.64
N GLY A 217 -20.48 32.41 9.91
CA GLY A 217 -20.08 33.20 11.07
C GLY A 217 -21.15 34.19 11.58
N THR A 218 -22.10 34.60 10.73
CA THR A 218 -23.23 35.46 11.12
C THR A 218 -24.49 34.65 11.39
N ASP A 219 -24.85 33.76 10.48
CA ASP A 219 -26.07 32.94 10.58
C ASP A 219 -25.76 31.51 11.00
N VAL A 220 -24.67 30.95 10.48
CA VAL A 220 -24.29 29.54 10.71
C VAL A 220 -22.78 29.35 10.82
N THR A 221 -22.37 28.32 11.54
CA THR A 221 -21.02 27.74 11.47
C THR A 221 -21.08 26.34 10.90
N ILE A 222 -19.96 25.84 10.41
CA ILE A 222 -19.82 24.46 9.92
C ILE A 222 -18.60 23.80 10.54
N THR A 223 -18.73 22.53 10.91
CA THR A 223 -17.64 21.70 11.43
C THR A 223 -17.60 20.36 10.70
N PHE A 224 -16.39 19.85 10.44
CA PHE A 224 -16.18 18.61 9.72
C PHE A 224 -15.64 17.51 10.64
N ASP A 225 -16.27 16.33 10.60
CA ASP A 225 -15.74 15.08 11.14
C ASP A 225 -15.30 14.22 9.94
N VAL A 226 -14.04 14.41 9.54
CA VAL A 226 -13.46 13.76 8.35
C VAL A 226 -13.47 12.24 8.49
N ALA A 227 -13.20 11.72 9.69
CA ALA A 227 -13.16 10.28 9.97
C ALA A 227 -14.53 9.62 9.76
N LYS A 228 -15.61 10.33 10.12
CA LYS A 228 -16.98 9.83 9.93
C LYS A 228 -17.63 10.31 8.64
N ARG A 229 -16.91 11.04 7.77
CA ARG A 229 -17.43 11.63 6.53
C ARG A 229 -18.65 12.53 6.77
N LYS A 230 -18.64 13.27 7.89
CA LYS A 230 -19.74 14.16 8.30
C LYS A 230 -19.35 15.63 8.27
N ALA A 231 -20.34 16.48 7.99
CA ALA A 231 -20.29 17.91 8.28
C ALA A 231 -21.54 18.33 9.04
N THR A 232 -21.39 19.22 10.02
CA THR A 232 -22.49 19.71 10.84
C THR A 232 -22.61 21.21 10.65
N LEU A 233 -23.78 21.68 10.22
CA LEU A 233 -24.14 23.10 10.26
C LEU A 233 -24.88 23.38 11.57
N ALA A 234 -24.47 24.45 12.25
CA ALA A 234 -25.08 24.92 13.49
C ALA A 234 -25.45 26.40 13.37
N VAL A 235 -26.59 26.79 13.92
CA VAL A 235 -27.02 28.20 13.94
C VAL A 235 -26.15 29.01 14.90
N VAL A 236 -25.71 30.18 14.46
CA VAL A 236 -24.99 31.14 15.31
C VAL A 236 -25.97 31.84 16.24
N ALA A 237 -25.56 32.05 17.50
CA ALA A 237 -26.37 32.79 18.47
C ALA A 237 -26.74 34.18 17.93
N ASN A 238 -28.03 34.53 18.03
CA ASN A 238 -28.61 35.77 17.51
C ASN A 238 -28.68 35.90 15.97
N SER A 239 -28.62 34.80 15.21
CA SER A 239 -28.97 34.85 13.79
C SER A 239 -30.37 35.44 13.61
N THR A 240 -30.50 36.33 12.62
CA THR A 240 -31.76 36.99 12.28
C THR A 240 -32.55 36.23 11.21
N ARG A 241 -31.96 35.14 10.69
CA ARG A 241 -32.46 34.38 9.53
C ARG A 241 -32.79 32.93 9.88
N ALA A 242 -31.93 32.27 10.65
CA ALA A 242 -32.05 30.85 10.98
C ALA A 242 -32.25 30.60 12.48
N GLN A 243 -32.92 29.50 12.80
CA GLN A 243 -33.11 28.96 14.16
C GLN A 243 -33.19 27.42 14.09
N GLY A 244 -33.23 26.75 15.24
CA GLY A 244 -33.45 25.29 15.32
C GLY A 244 -32.18 24.47 15.53
N ASP A 245 -32.34 23.15 15.38
CA ASP A 245 -31.29 22.16 15.66
C ASP A 245 -30.21 22.10 14.57
N ASN A 246 -29.08 21.48 14.92
CA ASN A 246 -27.99 21.25 13.99
C ASN A 246 -28.39 20.32 12.85
N VAL A 247 -27.92 20.64 11.63
CA VAL A 247 -28.11 19.80 10.44
C VAL A 247 -26.83 19.01 10.17
N VAL A 248 -26.92 17.68 10.17
CA VAL A 248 -25.78 16.76 10.00
C VAL A 248 -25.81 16.07 8.65
N PHE A 249 -24.84 16.39 7.80
CA PHE A 249 -24.59 15.75 6.52
C PHE A 249 -23.70 14.52 6.71
N THR A 250 -24.05 13.39 6.10
CA THR A 250 -23.36 12.09 6.33
C THR A 250 -22.61 11.54 5.12
N ASN A 251 -22.68 12.21 3.97
CA ASN A 251 -22.01 11.82 2.73
C ASN A 251 -21.01 12.89 2.25
N VAL A 252 -20.13 13.33 3.15
CA VAL A 252 -19.14 14.37 2.86
C VAL A 252 -17.79 13.73 2.56
N THR A 253 -17.22 14.07 1.40
CA THR A 253 -15.89 13.60 0.99
C THR A 253 -14.92 14.77 1.01
N VAL A 254 -13.81 14.61 1.75
CA VAL A 254 -12.72 15.59 1.79
C VAL A 254 -11.63 15.14 0.82
N THR A 255 -11.34 15.96 -0.19
CA THR A 255 -10.26 15.70 -1.15
C THR A 255 -8.99 16.45 -0.74
N VAL A 256 -7.85 15.77 -0.89
CA VAL A 256 -6.53 16.39 -0.73
C VAL A 256 -6.03 16.76 -2.11
N GLU A 257 -5.95 18.05 -2.41
CA GLU A 257 -5.32 18.54 -3.62
C GLU A 257 -3.80 18.45 -3.45
N LYS A 258 -3.16 17.52 -4.16
CA LYS A 258 -1.72 17.25 -4.04
C LYS A 258 -0.99 17.82 -5.26
N PRO A 259 0.18 18.47 -5.08
CA PRO A 259 1.03 18.83 -6.21
C PRO A 259 1.46 17.59 -7.01
N GLN A 260 1.65 17.77 -8.33
CA GLN A 260 2.14 16.70 -9.21
C GLN A 260 3.62 16.41 -8.93
N LEU A 261 4.07 15.15 -9.06
CA LEU A 261 5.45 14.78 -8.75
C LEU A 261 6.51 15.59 -9.51
N ASN A 262 6.18 16.04 -10.72
CA ASN A 262 7.06 16.87 -11.54
C ASN A 262 7.49 18.18 -10.85
N THR A 263 6.74 18.68 -9.86
CA THR A 263 7.09 19.89 -9.10
C THR A 263 8.18 19.65 -8.06
N PHE A 264 8.52 18.39 -7.76
CA PHE A 264 9.54 18.01 -6.77
C PHE A 264 10.81 17.44 -7.42
N THR A 265 10.71 16.95 -8.64
CA THR A 265 11.78 16.26 -9.38
C THR A 265 12.56 17.21 -10.28
N HIS A 266 13.81 16.90 -10.64
CA HIS A 266 14.57 17.69 -11.62
C HIS A 266 13.75 18.02 -12.88
N ASP A 267 13.78 19.29 -13.30
CA ASP A 267 13.04 19.78 -14.47
C ASP A 267 13.50 19.10 -15.77
N ASP A 268 14.81 18.84 -15.87
CA ASP A 268 15.40 18.09 -16.98
C ASP A 268 15.33 16.58 -16.72
N LYS A 269 14.30 15.94 -17.30
CA LYS A 269 14.10 14.49 -17.25
C LYS A 269 15.17 13.69 -18.00
N ASN A 270 15.98 14.35 -18.83
CA ASN A 270 17.13 13.77 -19.52
C ASN A 270 18.46 14.03 -18.80
N LYS A 271 18.43 14.69 -17.63
CA LYS A 271 19.62 14.88 -16.79
C LYS A 271 20.26 13.52 -16.51
N ALA A 272 21.56 13.43 -16.75
CA ALA A 272 22.30 12.21 -16.48
C ALA A 272 22.30 11.93 -14.97
N ILE A 273 21.68 10.82 -14.56
CA ILE A 273 21.66 10.38 -13.17
C ILE A 273 22.37 9.04 -13.09
N THR A 274 23.35 8.94 -12.19
CA THR A 274 24.09 7.71 -11.95
C THR A 274 23.69 7.11 -10.61
N VAL A 275 23.30 5.84 -10.66
CA VAL A 275 23.05 5.01 -9.47
C VAL A 275 23.90 3.75 -9.57
N THR A 276 24.24 3.18 -8.43
CA THR A 276 24.89 1.86 -8.37
C THR A 276 23.84 0.76 -8.54
N GLN A 277 24.28 -0.44 -8.90
CA GLN A 277 23.37 -1.60 -8.93
C GLN A 277 22.73 -1.88 -7.55
N ALA A 278 23.47 -1.63 -6.45
CA ALA A 278 22.92 -1.79 -5.10
C ALA A 278 21.74 -0.83 -4.86
N GLU A 279 21.88 0.43 -5.28
CA GLU A 279 20.82 1.42 -5.20
C GLU A 279 19.62 1.12 -6.12
N SER A 280 19.85 0.49 -7.28
CA SER A 280 18.74 0.16 -8.20
C SER A 280 17.91 -1.06 -7.73
N THR A 281 18.53 -1.97 -6.97
CA THR A 281 17.87 -3.17 -6.44
C THR A 281 17.26 -2.94 -5.07
N ASN A 282 17.93 -2.17 -4.21
CA ASN A 282 17.45 -1.77 -2.90
C ASN A 282 17.57 -0.24 -2.74
N PRO A 283 16.60 0.51 -3.29
CA PRO A 283 16.62 1.97 -3.22
C PRO A 283 16.59 2.45 -1.78
N THR A 284 17.38 3.48 -1.48
CA THR A 284 17.39 4.19 -0.19
C THR A 284 16.90 5.62 -0.36
N GLN A 285 16.71 6.35 0.74
CA GLN A 285 16.40 7.78 0.66
C GLN A 285 17.45 8.56 -0.14
N ALA A 286 18.73 8.21 0.02
CA ALA A 286 19.82 8.80 -0.76
C ALA A 286 19.67 8.55 -2.27
N THR A 287 19.11 7.39 -2.66
CA THR A 287 18.81 7.07 -4.06
C THR A 287 17.72 7.99 -4.60
N VAL A 288 16.62 8.18 -3.87
CA VAL A 288 15.52 9.08 -4.28
C VAL A 288 15.99 10.53 -4.37
N ASN A 289 16.82 10.99 -3.43
CA ASN A 289 17.34 12.35 -3.42
C ASN A 289 18.14 12.72 -4.68
N LYS A 290 18.68 11.74 -5.43
CA LYS A 290 19.33 11.97 -6.74
C LYS A 290 18.36 12.42 -7.84
N PHE A 291 17.06 12.21 -7.65
CA PHE A 291 15.99 12.54 -8.61
C PHE A 291 15.21 13.80 -8.22
N LEU A 292 15.35 14.26 -6.97
CA LEU A 292 14.65 15.43 -6.44
C LEU A 292 15.43 16.72 -6.72
N GLN A 293 14.72 17.83 -6.93
CA GLN A 293 15.35 19.15 -7.05
C GLN A 293 16.03 19.55 -5.75
N THR A 294 15.32 19.32 -4.64
CA THR A 294 15.79 19.57 -3.27
C THR A 294 15.74 18.25 -2.50
N PRO A 295 16.87 17.79 -1.94
CA PRO A 295 16.92 16.56 -1.13
C PRO A 295 15.86 16.56 -0.02
N ASP A 296 15.33 15.37 0.30
CA ASP A 296 14.40 15.13 1.41
C ASP A 296 13.05 15.86 1.33
N THR A 297 12.73 16.46 0.18
CA THR A 297 11.39 17.00 -0.09
C THR A 297 10.33 15.92 -0.26
N LEU A 298 10.71 14.67 -0.50
CA LEU A 298 9.82 13.51 -0.53
C LEU A 298 10.50 12.31 0.14
N THR A 299 9.76 11.58 0.96
CA THR A 299 10.26 10.40 1.69
C THR A 299 9.95 9.10 0.94
N LEU A 300 10.97 8.26 0.76
CA LEU A 300 10.82 6.93 0.15
C LEU A 300 9.89 6.03 1.00
N GLY A 301 8.96 5.35 0.35
CA GLY A 301 7.96 4.46 0.97
C GLY A 301 6.72 5.18 1.49
N THR A 302 6.88 6.39 2.05
CA THR A 302 5.77 7.21 2.56
C THR A 302 5.14 8.07 1.47
N ASP A 303 5.98 8.83 0.75
CA ASP A 303 5.53 9.77 -0.27
C ASP A 303 5.68 9.22 -1.68
N VAL A 304 6.75 8.46 -1.93
CA VAL A 304 7.12 7.96 -3.26
C VAL A 304 7.75 6.57 -3.23
N THR A 305 7.65 5.86 -4.35
CA THR A 305 8.45 4.67 -4.67
C THR A 305 9.23 4.91 -5.95
N ILE A 306 10.34 4.20 -6.15
CA ILE A 306 11.15 4.28 -7.37
C ILE A 306 11.39 2.89 -7.95
N THR A 307 11.28 2.78 -9.28
CA THR A 307 11.61 1.56 -10.04
C THR A 307 12.64 1.87 -11.12
N PHE A 308 13.56 0.95 -11.37
CA PHE A 308 14.61 1.09 -12.37
C PHE A 308 14.42 0.09 -13.52
N ASN A 309 14.54 0.58 -14.75
CA ASN A 309 14.71 -0.25 -15.95
C ASN A 309 16.11 0.02 -16.52
N ALA A 310 17.08 -0.78 -16.08
CA ALA A 310 18.48 -0.63 -16.47
C ALA A 310 18.71 -0.84 -17.98
N ASN A 311 17.90 -1.69 -18.63
CA ASN A 311 18.02 -1.97 -20.06
C ASN A 311 17.63 -0.76 -20.92
N GLU A 312 16.60 -0.01 -20.48
CA GLU A 312 16.13 1.20 -21.15
C GLU A 312 16.80 2.48 -20.63
N ARG A 313 17.71 2.36 -19.65
CA ARG A 313 18.35 3.49 -18.95
C ARG A 313 17.31 4.41 -18.29
N LYS A 314 16.25 3.82 -17.73
CA LYS A 314 15.13 4.55 -17.15
C LYS A 314 15.00 4.34 -15.64
N ALA A 315 14.44 5.33 -14.97
CA ALA A 315 13.87 5.18 -13.63
C ALA A 315 12.54 5.94 -13.53
N THR A 316 11.60 5.41 -12.77
CA THR A 316 10.28 6.02 -12.60
C THR A 316 10.02 6.25 -11.13
N LEU A 317 9.84 7.51 -10.74
CA LEU A 317 9.28 7.87 -9.43
C LEU A 317 7.77 7.84 -9.53
N THR A 318 7.11 7.17 -8.59
CA THR A 318 5.64 7.09 -8.51
C THR A 318 5.20 7.53 -7.12
N ALA A 319 4.15 8.35 -7.04
CA ALA A 319 3.61 8.77 -5.76
C ALA A 319 3.02 7.54 -5.04
N ALA A 320 3.35 7.39 -3.75
CA ALA A 320 2.79 6.31 -2.96
C ALA A 320 1.26 6.48 -2.84
N PRO A 321 0.46 5.38 -2.82
CA PRO A 321 -1.01 5.47 -2.79
C PRO A 321 -1.58 6.34 -1.65
N ASN A 322 -0.90 6.32 -0.50
CA ASN A 322 -1.29 7.06 0.69
C ASN A 322 -0.47 8.33 0.92
N SER A 323 0.34 8.76 -0.05
CA SER A 323 1.12 10.00 0.04
C SER A 323 0.20 11.18 0.28
N THR A 324 0.48 12.03 1.26
CA THR A 324 -0.27 13.29 1.48
C THR A 324 0.36 14.46 0.74
N ARG A 325 1.55 14.27 0.15
CA ARG A 325 2.41 15.35 -0.37
C ARG A 325 2.46 15.43 -1.89
N ALA A 326 2.28 14.32 -2.60
CA ALA A 326 2.44 14.27 -4.05
C ALA A 326 1.44 13.31 -4.72
N GLN A 327 1.24 13.50 -6.02
CA GLN A 327 0.49 12.60 -6.90
C GLN A 327 1.14 12.43 -8.27
N GLY A 328 0.74 11.39 -9.00
CA GLY A 328 1.23 11.10 -10.35
C GLY A 328 2.52 10.26 -10.39
N ASN A 329 3.24 10.34 -11.50
CA ASN A 329 4.54 9.69 -11.73
C ASN A 329 5.46 10.57 -12.60
N VAL A 330 6.76 10.30 -12.54
CA VAL A 330 7.78 10.95 -13.38
C VAL A 330 8.77 9.89 -13.85
N GLU A 331 8.92 9.78 -15.17
CA GLU A 331 9.94 8.95 -15.82
C GLU A 331 11.18 9.78 -16.16
N PHE A 332 12.35 9.23 -15.83
CA PHE A 332 13.68 9.72 -16.18
C PHE A 332 14.30 8.76 -17.19
N THR A 333 14.92 9.28 -18.25
CA THR A 333 15.33 8.48 -19.43
C THR A 333 16.85 8.39 -19.63
N ASN A 334 17.62 9.08 -18.79
CA ASN A 334 19.09 9.06 -18.84
C ASN A 334 19.70 8.58 -17.52
N VAL A 335 19.21 7.45 -17.03
CA VAL A 335 19.66 6.83 -15.79
C VAL A 335 20.67 5.74 -16.09
N LYS A 336 21.91 5.91 -15.62
CA LYS A 336 22.97 4.90 -15.74
C LYS A 336 23.06 4.11 -14.44
N VAL A 337 22.92 2.78 -14.53
CA VAL A 337 23.19 1.87 -13.42
C VAL A 337 24.62 1.36 -13.53
N GLU A 338 25.49 1.77 -12.60
CA GLU A 338 26.88 1.35 -12.54
C GLU A 338 27.04 0.02 -11.81
N LYS A 339 27.75 -0.89 -12.48
CA LYS A 339 28.08 -2.22 -11.98
C LYS A 339 29.51 -2.25 -11.45
N PRO A 340 29.82 -3.04 -10.42
CA PRO A 340 31.18 -3.22 -9.94
C PRO A 340 32.10 -3.77 -11.03
N ALA A 341 33.34 -3.30 -11.14
CA ALA A 341 34.32 -3.92 -12.05
C ALA A 341 34.70 -5.33 -11.57
N LEU A 342 34.91 -6.27 -12.49
CA LEU A 342 35.31 -7.65 -12.15
C LEU A 342 36.56 -7.73 -11.28
N THR A 343 37.51 -6.80 -11.47
CA THR A 343 38.75 -6.69 -10.70
C THR A 343 38.53 -6.56 -9.18
N LEU A 344 37.35 -6.09 -8.76
CA LEU A 344 36.99 -6.01 -7.35
C LEU A 344 36.69 -7.40 -6.75
N SER A 345 36.15 -8.32 -7.55
CA SER A 345 35.72 -9.67 -7.12
C SER A 345 36.77 -10.75 -7.38
N THR A 346 37.73 -10.51 -8.27
CA THR A 346 38.73 -11.50 -8.68
C THR A 346 40.03 -11.42 -7.87
N ARG A 347 40.74 -12.54 -7.74
CA ARG A 347 42.12 -12.57 -7.22
C ARG A 347 43.05 -11.74 -8.11
N ASP A 348 44.26 -11.49 -7.62
CA ASP A 348 45.32 -10.87 -8.41
C ASP A 348 45.58 -11.68 -9.69
N LYS A 349 45.47 -11.01 -10.84
CA LYS A 349 45.60 -11.61 -12.18
C LYS A 349 46.98 -12.19 -12.49
N ASN A 350 48.01 -11.76 -11.75
CA ASN A 350 49.39 -12.22 -11.92
C ASN A 350 49.75 -13.40 -11.00
N LYS A 351 48.88 -13.72 -10.03
CA LYS A 351 49.12 -14.82 -9.09
C LYS A 351 48.91 -16.16 -9.78
N ALA A 352 49.75 -17.14 -9.44
CA ALA A 352 49.60 -18.50 -9.96
C ALA A 352 48.25 -19.11 -9.53
N ILE A 353 47.50 -19.64 -10.50
CA ILE A 353 46.23 -20.36 -10.28
C ILE A 353 46.37 -21.74 -10.92
N THR A 354 46.01 -22.79 -10.18
CA THR A 354 46.04 -24.17 -10.69
C THR A 354 44.61 -24.69 -10.89
N VAL A 355 44.29 -25.03 -12.13
CA VAL A 355 43.02 -25.66 -12.53
C VAL A 355 43.28 -27.10 -12.99
N THR A 356 42.28 -27.96 -12.91
CA THR A 356 42.37 -29.32 -13.45
C THR A 356 41.95 -29.35 -14.91
N GLN A 357 42.39 -30.36 -15.65
CA GLN A 357 41.94 -30.55 -17.04
C GLN A 357 40.41 -30.72 -17.15
N ALA A 358 39.77 -31.32 -16.14
CA ALA A 358 38.32 -31.45 -16.09
C ALA A 358 37.62 -30.07 -15.99
N GLU A 359 38.13 -29.19 -15.13
CA GLU A 359 37.64 -27.81 -14.96
C GLU A 359 37.83 -26.95 -16.21
N VAL A 360 38.90 -27.16 -16.98
CA VAL A 360 39.12 -26.48 -18.26
C VAL A 360 38.03 -26.84 -19.28
N THR A 361 37.60 -28.10 -19.28
CA THR A 361 36.55 -28.60 -20.18
C THR A 361 35.16 -28.19 -19.70
N SER A 362 34.85 -28.39 -18.42
CA SER A 362 33.52 -28.12 -17.86
C SER A 362 33.23 -26.63 -17.69
N LYS A 363 34.26 -25.82 -17.38
CA LYS A 363 34.16 -24.39 -17.05
C LYS A 363 33.12 -24.12 -15.96
N ASP A 364 32.99 -25.05 -15.03
CA ASP A 364 31.99 -25.01 -13.99
C ASP A 364 32.31 -24.01 -12.86
N GLN A 365 31.45 -23.96 -11.85
CA GLN A 365 31.60 -23.07 -10.71
C GLN A 365 32.87 -23.34 -9.88
N ASN A 366 33.35 -24.59 -9.84
CA ASN A 366 34.60 -24.91 -9.14
C ASN A 366 35.79 -24.30 -9.85
N ALA A 367 35.79 -24.34 -11.19
CA ALA A 367 36.77 -23.63 -12.01
C ALA A 367 36.73 -22.12 -11.72
N LEU A 368 35.54 -21.51 -11.68
CA LEU A 368 35.39 -20.07 -11.40
C LEU A 368 35.93 -19.68 -10.03
N ASN A 369 35.57 -20.41 -8.98
CA ASN A 369 35.92 -20.07 -7.60
C ASN A 369 37.43 -19.92 -7.39
N LYS A 370 38.26 -20.65 -8.15
CA LYS A 370 39.73 -20.52 -8.13
C LYS A 370 40.23 -19.12 -8.52
N PHE A 371 39.45 -18.36 -9.28
CA PHE A 371 39.75 -17.00 -9.72
C PHE A 371 39.14 -15.91 -8.84
N LEU A 372 38.21 -16.25 -7.94
CA LEU A 372 37.49 -15.28 -7.10
C LEU A 372 38.19 -15.05 -5.75
N LYS A 373 38.08 -13.84 -5.19
CA LYS A 373 38.55 -13.55 -3.81
C LYS A 373 37.73 -14.33 -2.78
N GLN A 374 36.45 -14.52 -3.06
CA GLN A 374 35.50 -15.25 -2.23
C GLN A 374 34.69 -16.20 -3.13
N ASP A 375 34.67 -17.47 -2.76
CA ASP A 375 33.92 -18.50 -3.49
C ASP A 375 32.42 -18.16 -3.53
N GLY A 376 31.79 -18.37 -4.68
CA GLY A 376 30.38 -18.04 -4.90
C GLY A 376 30.06 -16.54 -4.99
N SER A 377 31.06 -15.65 -4.96
CA SER A 377 30.82 -14.20 -5.14
C SER A 377 30.29 -13.85 -6.55
N LEU A 378 30.56 -14.70 -7.55
CA LEU A 378 30.05 -14.62 -8.92
C LEU A 378 29.65 -16.02 -9.40
N THR A 379 28.66 -16.10 -10.27
CA THR A 379 28.10 -17.35 -10.82
C THR A 379 28.43 -17.50 -12.30
N VAL A 380 28.88 -18.69 -12.71
CA VAL A 380 29.11 -19.02 -14.13
C VAL A 380 27.81 -18.93 -14.93
N GLY A 381 27.87 -18.34 -16.12
CA GLY A 381 26.75 -18.20 -17.05
C GLY A 381 25.78 -17.06 -16.73
N THR A 382 25.57 -16.77 -15.43
CA THR A 382 24.75 -15.63 -14.98
C THR A 382 25.57 -14.35 -14.89
N ASP A 383 26.70 -14.39 -14.18
CA ASP A 383 27.51 -13.20 -13.91
C ASP A 383 28.73 -13.12 -14.81
N VAL A 384 29.34 -14.27 -15.12
CA VAL A 384 30.60 -14.35 -15.86
C VAL A 384 30.68 -15.59 -16.75
N THR A 385 31.47 -15.50 -17.80
CA THR A 385 31.94 -16.64 -18.59
C THR A 385 33.45 -16.78 -18.47
N ILE A 386 33.95 -18.01 -18.63
CA ILE A 386 35.38 -18.35 -18.53
C ILE A 386 35.86 -18.91 -19.86
N THR A 387 36.97 -18.38 -20.35
CA THR A 387 37.70 -18.94 -21.49
C THR A 387 39.11 -19.29 -21.04
N PHE A 388 39.55 -20.51 -21.35
CA PHE A 388 40.92 -20.96 -21.11
C PHE A 388 41.72 -20.93 -22.40
N ASP A 389 42.92 -20.35 -22.34
CA ASP A 389 43.94 -20.47 -23.36
C ASP A 389 45.10 -21.28 -22.76
N VAL A 390 44.98 -22.59 -22.90
CA VAL A 390 45.92 -23.57 -22.33
C VAL A 390 47.30 -23.45 -22.97
N ALA A 391 47.40 -23.02 -24.23
CA ALA A 391 48.67 -22.88 -24.93
C ALA A 391 49.52 -21.74 -24.35
N ASN A 392 48.86 -20.66 -23.92
CA ASN A 392 49.52 -19.48 -23.35
C ASN A 392 49.44 -19.40 -21.82
N ASN A 393 48.97 -20.45 -21.13
CA ASN A 393 48.76 -20.49 -19.68
C ASN A 393 47.87 -19.34 -19.17
N LYS A 394 46.81 -19.01 -19.92
CA LYS A 394 45.89 -17.92 -19.58
C LYS A 394 44.46 -18.39 -19.35
N ALA A 395 43.72 -17.59 -18.60
CA ALA A 395 42.27 -17.66 -18.54
C ALA A 395 41.68 -16.25 -18.51
N THR A 396 40.52 -16.07 -19.15
CA THR A 396 39.83 -14.79 -19.18
C THR A 396 38.44 -14.95 -18.58
N LEU A 397 38.14 -14.14 -17.57
CA LEU A 397 36.79 -13.94 -17.08
C LEU A 397 36.18 -12.75 -17.80
N THR A 398 35.00 -12.94 -18.39
CA THR A 398 34.23 -11.88 -19.04
C THR A 398 32.88 -11.75 -18.34
N ALA A 399 32.51 -10.53 -17.93
CA ALA A 399 31.22 -10.31 -17.33
C ALA A 399 30.12 -10.57 -18.37
N ALA A 400 29.09 -11.32 -17.99
CA ALA A 400 27.92 -11.52 -18.83
C ALA A 400 27.22 -10.17 -19.04
N ALA A 401 26.65 -9.94 -20.23
CA ALA A 401 25.99 -8.67 -20.56
C ALA A 401 24.91 -8.27 -19.54
N ASN A 402 24.17 -9.27 -19.06
CA ASN A 402 23.06 -9.12 -18.11
C ASN A 402 23.49 -9.31 -16.65
N SER A 403 24.79 -9.46 -16.37
CA SER A 403 25.30 -9.56 -15.01
C SER A 403 24.91 -8.32 -14.23
N THR A 404 24.31 -8.48 -13.05
CA THR A 404 24.06 -7.37 -12.12
C THR A 404 25.26 -7.18 -11.19
N ARG A 405 26.11 -8.20 -11.04
CA ARG A 405 27.16 -8.23 -10.01
C ARG A 405 28.51 -7.73 -10.51
N ALA A 406 28.74 -7.73 -11.83
CA ALA A 406 30.02 -7.31 -12.39
C ALA A 406 29.95 -6.72 -13.81
N GLN A 407 31.00 -5.99 -14.19
CA GLN A 407 31.25 -5.53 -15.56
C GLN A 407 32.74 -5.66 -15.94
N GLY A 408 33.01 -5.68 -17.25
CA GLY A 408 34.35 -5.71 -17.83
C GLY A 408 34.89 -7.13 -18.06
N ASN A 409 36.21 -7.24 -18.15
CA ASN A 409 36.93 -8.51 -18.28
C ASN A 409 38.20 -8.51 -17.40
N VAL A 410 38.70 -9.70 -17.08
CA VAL A 410 39.97 -9.90 -16.39
C VAL A 410 40.71 -11.07 -17.03
N GLU A 411 41.90 -10.81 -17.58
CA GLU A 411 42.81 -11.84 -18.08
C GLU A 411 43.82 -12.21 -16.99
N PHE A 412 43.92 -13.50 -16.69
CA PHE A 412 44.90 -14.12 -15.81
C PHE A 412 46.01 -14.74 -16.65
N THR A 413 47.27 -14.51 -16.30
CA THR A 413 48.43 -14.85 -17.14
C THR A 413 49.29 -16.00 -16.60
N ASN A 414 48.96 -16.55 -15.44
CA ASN A 414 49.73 -17.61 -14.77
C ASN A 414 48.83 -18.78 -14.35
N VAL A 415 48.08 -19.32 -15.32
CA VAL A 415 47.14 -20.43 -15.12
C VAL A 415 47.79 -21.75 -15.51
N LYS A 416 48.03 -22.59 -14.51
CA LYS A 416 48.58 -23.94 -14.69
C LYS A 416 47.43 -24.96 -14.79
N VAL A 417 47.49 -25.82 -15.81
CA VAL A 417 46.55 -26.94 -15.96
C VAL A 417 47.18 -28.22 -15.43
N GLU A 418 46.58 -28.79 -14.40
CA GLU A 418 46.92 -30.10 -13.87
C GLU A 418 46.18 -31.19 -14.65
N LYS A 419 46.95 -32.10 -15.24
CA LYS A 419 46.43 -33.21 -16.03
C LYS A 419 46.44 -34.50 -15.21
N PRO A 420 45.35 -35.28 -15.19
CA PRO A 420 45.37 -36.61 -14.60
C PRO A 420 46.40 -37.51 -15.30
N ALA A 421 47.00 -38.44 -14.56
CA ALA A 421 47.95 -39.39 -15.16
C ALA A 421 47.23 -40.39 -16.07
N LEU A 422 47.71 -40.56 -17.31
CA LEU A 422 47.12 -41.51 -18.26
C LEU A 422 47.16 -42.94 -17.70
N ASN A 423 48.25 -43.31 -17.03
CA ASN A 423 48.45 -44.64 -16.43
C ASN A 423 47.49 -44.97 -15.28
N ALA A 424 46.89 -43.95 -14.64
CA ALA A 424 45.84 -44.17 -13.64
C ALA A 424 44.49 -44.46 -14.29
N THR A 425 44.31 -44.04 -15.55
CA THR A 425 43.05 -44.18 -16.28
C THR A 425 43.10 -45.38 -17.23
N LEU A 426 44.18 -45.56 -18.00
CA LEU A 426 44.44 -46.75 -18.81
C LEU A 426 45.02 -47.85 -17.90
N THR A 427 44.12 -48.63 -17.28
CA THR A 427 44.46 -49.62 -16.25
C THR A 427 44.83 -50.98 -16.86
N VAL A 428 44.15 -51.41 -17.93
CA VAL A 428 44.42 -52.68 -18.63
C VAL A 428 45.43 -52.44 -19.75
N LYS A 429 46.66 -52.91 -19.53
CA LYS A 429 47.79 -52.74 -20.47
C LYS A 429 48.02 -53.94 -21.38
N GLU A 430 47.57 -55.12 -20.96
CA GLU A 430 47.59 -56.32 -21.79
C GLU A 430 46.28 -56.43 -22.57
N LEU A 431 46.32 -56.11 -23.85
CA LEU A 431 45.14 -56.03 -24.71
C LEU A 431 44.66 -57.40 -25.20
N GLY A 432 45.49 -58.44 -25.01
CA GLY A 432 45.25 -59.78 -25.52
C GLY A 432 45.47 -59.88 -27.03
N GLN A 433 44.76 -60.80 -27.68
CA GLN A 433 44.89 -61.08 -29.11
C GLN A 433 44.13 -60.03 -29.95
N ILE A 434 44.79 -59.52 -31.00
CA ILE A 434 44.21 -58.56 -31.96
C ILE A 434 44.36 -59.07 -33.39
N ASN A 435 43.44 -58.67 -34.29
CA ASN A 435 43.38 -59.20 -35.65
C ASN A 435 44.57 -58.79 -36.53
N ALA A 436 45.19 -57.65 -36.27
CA ALA A 436 46.33 -57.14 -37.03
C ALA A 436 47.16 -56.14 -36.22
N ARG A 437 48.45 -56.02 -36.52
CA ARG A 437 49.36 -55.04 -35.92
C ARG A 437 49.17 -53.64 -36.55
N THR A 438 48.04 -53.00 -36.28
CA THR A 438 47.73 -51.65 -36.76
C THR A 438 47.35 -50.73 -35.61
N GLN A 439 47.58 -49.42 -35.77
CA GLN A 439 47.18 -48.42 -34.77
C GLN A 439 45.67 -48.52 -34.47
N ALA A 440 44.85 -48.76 -35.49
CA ALA A 440 43.40 -48.90 -35.36
C ALA A 440 43.01 -50.13 -34.54
N ALA A 441 43.63 -51.29 -34.78
CA ALA A 441 43.35 -52.51 -34.03
C ALA A 441 43.75 -52.39 -32.56
N VAL A 442 44.94 -51.80 -32.29
CA VAL A 442 45.39 -51.52 -30.91
C VAL A 442 44.47 -50.54 -30.21
N LYS A 443 44.07 -49.45 -30.89
CA LYS A 443 43.12 -48.46 -30.33
C LYS A 443 41.78 -49.12 -29.98
N ALA A 444 41.23 -49.93 -30.89
CA ALA A 444 39.97 -50.62 -30.67
C ALA A 444 40.05 -51.60 -29.49
N ALA A 445 41.14 -52.39 -29.39
CA ALA A 445 41.36 -53.30 -28.28
C ALA A 445 41.59 -52.56 -26.95
N MET A 446 42.31 -51.44 -26.97
CA MET A 446 42.53 -50.59 -25.80
C MET A 446 41.21 -50.02 -25.26
N LEU A 447 40.36 -49.47 -26.14
CA LEU A 447 39.07 -48.89 -25.77
C LEU A 447 38.03 -49.93 -25.32
N SER A 448 38.08 -51.14 -25.88
CA SER A 448 37.18 -52.23 -25.47
C SER A 448 37.54 -52.80 -24.10
N LYS A 449 38.83 -52.84 -23.76
CA LYS A 449 39.33 -53.34 -22.46
C LYS A 449 39.32 -52.28 -21.35
N ASN A 450 39.42 -51.01 -21.69
CA ASN A 450 39.40 -49.89 -20.74
C ASN A 450 38.13 -49.06 -20.91
N THR A 451 36.99 -49.61 -20.49
CA THR A 451 35.66 -48.99 -20.67
C THR A 451 35.53 -47.62 -19.99
N ASN A 452 36.35 -47.33 -19.00
CA ASN A 452 36.43 -46.03 -18.35
C ASN A 452 37.00 -44.91 -19.26
N LEU A 453 37.61 -45.26 -20.40
CA LEU A 453 38.05 -44.32 -21.43
C LEU A 453 36.95 -43.97 -22.45
N GLN A 454 35.75 -44.56 -22.36
CA GLN A 454 34.66 -44.29 -23.30
C GLN A 454 34.17 -42.83 -23.24
N ASN A 455 34.31 -42.17 -22.08
CA ASN A 455 33.95 -40.77 -21.87
C ASN A 455 35.07 -39.78 -22.24
N VAL A 456 36.24 -40.28 -22.67
CA VAL A 456 37.35 -39.46 -23.17
C VAL A 456 37.16 -39.27 -24.68
N ASP A 457 37.60 -38.14 -25.22
CA ASP A 457 37.61 -37.93 -26.66
C ASP A 457 38.52 -38.94 -27.37
N GLN A 458 37.89 -39.98 -27.92
CA GLN A 458 38.58 -41.12 -28.49
C GLN A 458 39.44 -40.72 -29.69
N ASN A 459 39.11 -39.64 -30.39
CA ASN A 459 39.84 -39.19 -31.58
C ASN A 459 41.22 -38.60 -31.24
N ARG A 460 41.42 -38.20 -29.99
CA ARG A 460 42.66 -37.55 -29.52
C ARG A 460 43.69 -38.52 -28.93
N PHE A 461 43.38 -39.82 -28.90
CA PHE A 461 44.40 -40.84 -28.62
C PHE A 461 45.36 -41.00 -29.79
N THR A 462 46.64 -40.91 -29.48
CA THR A 462 47.74 -41.23 -30.40
C THR A 462 48.30 -42.59 -30.03
N ILE A 463 48.37 -43.50 -31.01
CA ILE A 463 48.94 -44.84 -30.87
C ILE A 463 50.20 -44.93 -31.70
N THR A 464 51.32 -45.16 -31.04
CA THR A 464 52.62 -45.38 -31.70
C THR A 464 53.01 -46.83 -31.51
N LEU A 465 52.96 -47.64 -32.58
CA LEU A 465 53.44 -49.02 -32.54
C LEU A 465 54.96 -49.04 -32.30
N ASP A 466 55.46 -50.05 -31.60
CA ASP A 466 56.91 -50.24 -31.46
C ASP A 466 57.57 -50.37 -32.85
N ALA A 467 58.82 -49.93 -33.00
CA ALA A 467 59.53 -50.11 -34.27
C ALA A 467 59.85 -51.59 -34.52
N ASP A 468 60.08 -52.36 -33.46
CA ASP A 468 60.29 -53.79 -33.51
C ASP A 468 58.95 -54.53 -33.57
N ALA A 469 58.67 -55.13 -34.73
CA ALA A 469 57.44 -55.88 -34.96
C ALA A 469 57.31 -57.12 -34.05
N SER A 470 58.42 -57.68 -33.56
CA SER A 470 58.41 -58.88 -32.72
C SER A 470 57.91 -58.64 -31.29
N LYS A 471 58.01 -57.40 -30.80
CA LYS A 471 57.66 -57.06 -29.42
C LYS A 471 56.16 -56.98 -29.15
N ASN A 472 55.35 -56.78 -30.19
CA ASN A 472 53.89 -56.57 -30.09
C ASN A 472 53.48 -55.58 -28.98
N LYS A 473 54.15 -54.42 -28.99
CA LYS A 473 53.91 -53.31 -28.06
C LYS A 473 53.49 -52.05 -28.80
N ALA A 474 52.81 -51.16 -28.09
CA ALA A 474 52.52 -49.81 -28.54
C ALA A 474 52.54 -48.82 -27.36
N THR A 475 52.86 -47.58 -27.66
CA THR A 475 52.78 -46.45 -26.73
C THR A 475 51.52 -45.65 -27.02
N VAL A 476 50.75 -45.36 -25.97
CA VAL A 476 49.51 -44.58 -26.00
C VAL A 476 49.75 -43.23 -25.34
N THR A 477 49.35 -42.15 -26.00
CA THR A 477 49.33 -40.80 -25.43
C THR A 477 48.00 -40.13 -25.67
N HIS A 478 47.66 -39.16 -24.82
CA HIS A 478 46.47 -38.34 -24.95
C HIS A 478 46.76 -36.93 -24.41
N PRO A 479 46.41 -35.86 -25.12
CA PRO A 479 46.77 -34.49 -24.76
C PRO A 479 46.19 -34.01 -23.41
N ASP A 480 45.05 -34.56 -23.00
CA ASP A 480 44.38 -34.20 -21.74
C ASP A 480 44.94 -34.96 -20.51
N PHE A 481 45.85 -35.91 -20.72
CA PHE A 481 46.47 -36.67 -19.65
C PHE A 481 47.98 -36.41 -19.58
N ALA A 482 48.55 -36.62 -18.40
CA ALA A 482 50.00 -36.61 -18.19
C ALA A 482 50.59 -38.00 -18.46
N GLY A 483 51.73 -38.02 -19.15
CA GLY A 483 52.52 -39.24 -19.41
C GLY A 483 52.05 -40.07 -20.60
N ALA A 484 52.87 -41.06 -20.94
CA ALA A 484 52.60 -42.07 -21.96
C ALA A 484 52.46 -43.44 -21.31
N VAL A 485 51.65 -44.32 -21.90
CA VAL A 485 51.41 -45.68 -21.39
C VAL A 485 51.76 -46.71 -22.44
N GLU A 486 52.61 -47.67 -22.09
CA GLU A 486 52.90 -48.82 -22.93
C GLU A 486 51.81 -49.89 -22.75
N VAL A 487 51.36 -50.45 -23.87
CA VAL A 487 50.41 -51.58 -23.93
C VAL A 487 51.01 -52.72 -24.74
N SER A 488 50.67 -53.95 -24.40
CA SER A 488 51.10 -55.17 -25.07
C SER A 488 49.91 -55.91 -25.68
N PHE A 489 50.16 -56.67 -26.74
CA PHE A 489 49.16 -57.49 -27.41
C PHE A 489 49.81 -58.72 -28.04
N SER A 490 48.99 -59.65 -28.52
CA SER A 490 49.42 -60.69 -29.47
C SER A 490 48.66 -60.50 -30.78
N VAL A 491 49.26 -60.87 -31.90
CA VAL A 491 48.61 -60.77 -33.21
C VAL A 491 48.03 -62.13 -33.57
N GLN A 492 46.77 -62.13 -33.96
CA GLN A 492 46.10 -63.32 -34.46
C GLN A 492 46.80 -63.81 -35.72
N LEU A 493 47.18 -65.09 -35.74
CA LEU A 493 47.78 -65.71 -36.91
C LEU A 493 46.77 -65.68 -38.06
N LYS A 494 47.25 -65.49 -39.29
CA LYS A 494 46.38 -65.56 -40.47
C LYS A 494 46.04 -67.02 -40.73
N LEU A 495 44.81 -67.32 -41.09
CA LEU A 495 44.43 -68.68 -41.48
C LEU A 495 45.28 -69.15 -42.69
N GLU A 496 45.76 -68.21 -43.50
CA GLU A 496 46.59 -68.47 -44.68
C GLU A 496 48.00 -68.96 -44.34
N SER A 497 48.50 -68.71 -43.12
CA SER A 497 49.74 -69.33 -42.65
C SER A 497 49.56 -70.80 -42.28
N ILE A 498 48.31 -71.26 -42.13
CA ILE A 498 47.97 -72.67 -41.86
C ILE A 498 47.55 -73.35 -43.17
N LEU A 499 46.65 -72.74 -43.93
CA LEU A 499 46.10 -73.21 -45.20
C LEU A 499 46.72 -72.43 -46.36
N THR A 500 47.89 -72.89 -46.81
CA THR A 500 48.60 -72.26 -47.93
C THR A 500 47.87 -72.52 -49.26
N SER A 501 48.15 -71.73 -50.30
CA SER A 501 47.45 -71.82 -51.60
C SER A 501 47.49 -73.22 -52.23
N THR A 502 48.58 -73.96 -52.02
CA THR A 502 48.75 -75.34 -52.51
C THR A 502 47.89 -76.37 -51.78
N GLN A 503 47.38 -76.03 -50.59
CA GLN A 503 46.53 -76.89 -49.77
C GLN A 503 45.04 -76.56 -49.93
N ARG A 504 44.69 -75.59 -50.78
CA ARG A 504 43.29 -75.16 -50.99
C ARG A 504 42.49 -76.11 -51.87
N ASP A 505 43.12 -77.05 -52.57
CA ASP A 505 42.42 -78.10 -53.32
C ASP A 505 42.40 -79.43 -52.53
N LEU A 506 41.21 -79.83 -52.09
CA LEU A 506 41.02 -81.10 -51.38
C LEU A 506 40.89 -82.30 -52.33
N GLY A 507 40.92 -82.11 -53.64
CA GLY A 507 40.84 -83.19 -54.62
C GLY A 507 39.48 -83.88 -54.59
N LYS A 508 39.44 -85.20 -54.78
CA LYS A 508 38.20 -85.97 -54.81
C LYS A 508 37.70 -86.29 -53.39
N LEU A 509 36.46 -85.90 -53.10
CA LEU A 509 35.74 -86.20 -51.88
C LEU A 509 34.59 -87.20 -52.16
N PRO A 510 34.21 -88.03 -51.18
CA PRO A 510 33.13 -89.01 -51.34
C PRO A 510 31.75 -88.36 -51.51
N GLU A 511 31.55 -87.15 -50.97
CA GLU A 511 30.28 -86.41 -51.00
C GLU A 511 30.50 -84.91 -50.74
N ARG A 512 29.48 -84.09 -51.00
CA ARG A 512 29.46 -82.66 -50.69
C ARG A 512 28.86 -82.42 -49.30
N SER A 513 29.62 -82.72 -48.25
CA SER A 513 29.24 -82.48 -46.85
C SER A 513 30.34 -81.76 -46.07
N VAL A 514 29.97 -81.01 -45.02
CA VAL A 514 30.93 -80.34 -44.13
C VAL A 514 31.85 -81.38 -43.46
N ASP A 515 31.31 -82.53 -43.08
CA ASP A 515 32.08 -83.62 -42.47
C ASP A 515 33.09 -84.23 -43.44
N ALA A 516 32.73 -84.42 -44.72
CA ALA A 516 33.67 -84.90 -45.73
C ALA A 516 34.84 -83.91 -45.93
N VAL A 517 34.55 -82.61 -45.97
CA VAL A 517 35.56 -81.54 -46.06
C VAL A 517 36.46 -81.54 -44.81
N ARG A 518 35.89 -81.58 -43.61
CA ARG A 518 36.63 -81.61 -42.34
C ARG A 518 37.52 -82.85 -42.24
N LYS A 519 36.98 -84.02 -42.59
CA LYS A 519 37.72 -85.28 -42.61
C LYS A 519 38.88 -85.24 -43.60
N ALA A 520 38.68 -84.64 -44.77
CA ALA A 520 39.74 -84.47 -45.77
C ALA A 520 40.86 -83.53 -45.28
N LEU A 521 40.51 -82.40 -44.65
CA LEU A 521 41.48 -81.49 -44.04
C LEU A 521 42.37 -82.19 -42.99
N LEU A 522 41.78 -83.08 -42.19
CA LEU A 522 42.52 -83.89 -41.20
C LEU A 522 43.36 -84.99 -41.85
N THR A 523 42.76 -85.76 -42.76
CA THR A 523 43.41 -86.92 -43.40
C THR A 523 44.62 -86.49 -44.24
N LYS A 524 44.50 -85.36 -44.94
CA LYS A 524 45.61 -84.74 -45.68
C LYS A 524 46.62 -84.00 -44.79
N LYS A 525 46.45 -84.05 -43.45
CA LYS A 525 47.30 -83.37 -42.46
C LYS A 525 47.45 -81.86 -42.72
N ILE A 526 46.41 -81.22 -43.28
CA ILE A 526 46.43 -79.79 -43.59
C ILE A 526 46.26 -78.96 -42.31
N ILE A 527 45.38 -79.41 -41.41
CA ILE A 527 45.09 -78.74 -40.14
C ILE A 527 45.65 -79.50 -38.93
N SER A 528 46.50 -80.52 -39.12
CA SER A 528 47.00 -81.35 -38.02
C SER A 528 48.00 -80.64 -37.11
N SER A 529 48.53 -79.49 -37.53
CA SER A 529 49.35 -78.60 -36.69
C SER A 529 48.53 -77.77 -35.72
N LEU A 530 47.21 -77.69 -35.91
CA LEU A 530 46.29 -77.01 -35.00
C LEU A 530 46.01 -77.89 -33.77
N THR A 531 45.86 -77.27 -32.61
CA THR A 531 45.38 -77.96 -31.40
C THR A 531 43.95 -78.48 -31.59
N PRO A 532 43.50 -79.48 -30.82
CA PRO A 532 42.12 -79.98 -30.91
C PRO A 532 41.06 -78.88 -30.73
N GLU A 533 41.32 -77.89 -29.87
CA GLU A 533 40.45 -76.73 -29.63
C GLU A 533 40.40 -75.82 -30.87
N GLN A 534 41.56 -75.47 -31.43
CA GLN A 534 41.63 -74.66 -32.66
C GLN A 534 40.95 -75.33 -33.86
N GLN A 535 41.01 -76.66 -33.95
CA GLN A 535 40.30 -77.41 -34.99
C GLN A 535 38.78 -77.33 -34.82
N GLN A 536 38.27 -77.30 -33.59
CA GLN A 536 36.83 -77.13 -33.32
C GLN A 536 36.36 -75.72 -33.65
N HIS A 537 37.22 -74.72 -33.47
CA HIS A 537 36.93 -73.34 -33.84
C HIS A 537 36.98 -73.08 -35.35
N LEU A 538 37.35 -74.07 -36.18
CA LEU A 538 37.22 -73.96 -37.64
C LEU A 538 35.75 -74.10 -38.07
N LYS A 539 35.24 -73.04 -38.67
CA LYS A 539 33.93 -73.00 -39.32
C LYS A 539 34.10 -73.28 -40.82
N ILE A 540 33.34 -74.24 -41.33
CA ILE A 540 33.35 -74.64 -42.74
C ILE A 540 31.96 -74.39 -43.31
N GLU A 541 31.87 -73.58 -44.34
CA GLU A 541 30.62 -73.23 -45.02
C GLU A 541 30.70 -73.68 -46.48
N LEU A 542 29.85 -74.62 -46.88
CA LEU A 542 29.77 -75.07 -48.26
C LEU A 542 29.16 -73.96 -49.12
N ILE A 543 29.78 -73.66 -50.26
CA ILE A 543 29.24 -72.70 -51.22
C ILE A 543 28.16 -73.38 -52.04
N GLU A 544 26.95 -72.80 -52.04
CA GLU A 544 25.78 -73.35 -52.71
C GLU A 544 26.06 -73.67 -54.18
N ASN A 545 25.67 -74.88 -54.62
CA ASN A 545 25.83 -75.39 -55.98
C ASN A 545 27.26 -75.37 -56.54
N LYS A 546 28.28 -75.27 -55.68
CA LYS A 546 29.69 -75.35 -56.05
C LYS A 546 30.41 -76.43 -55.23
N ASN A 547 31.48 -76.98 -55.80
CA ASN A 547 32.42 -77.83 -55.08
C ASN A 547 33.49 -76.96 -54.40
N GLU A 548 33.02 -75.99 -53.63
CA GLU A 548 33.83 -75.02 -52.90
C GLU A 548 33.33 -74.91 -51.46
N ALA A 549 34.22 -74.61 -50.53
CA ALA A 549 33.86 -74.26 -49.16
C ALA A 549 34.71 -73.11 -48.64
N ASP A 550 34.11 -72.23 -47.85
CA ASP A 550 34.83 -71.20 -47.12
C ASP A 550 35.16 -71.71 -45.72
N ILE A 551 36.43 -71.60 -45.33
CA ILE A 551 36.94 -71.91 -44.01
C ILE A 551 37.26 -70.61 -43.28
N SER A 552 36.72 -70.44 -42.09
CA SER A 552 37.04 -69.34 -41.18
C SER A 552 37.28 -69.87 -39.76
N SER A 553 37.80 -69.03 -38.87
CA SER A 553 38.05 -69.41 -37.48
C SER A 553 37.88 -68.22 -36.54
N SER A 554 37.53 -68.48 -35.28
CA SER A 554 37.64 -67.49 -34.21
C SER A 554 39.09 -67.29 -33.73
N ASP A 555 40.00 -68.23 -34.01
CA ASP A 555 41.39 -68.19 -33.53
C ASP A 555 42.38 -67.66 -34.57
N PHE A 556 41.97 -67.60 -35.84
CA PHE A 556 42.78 -67.13 -36.96
C PHE A 556 42.08 -66.02 -37.73
N SER A 557 42.84 -65.06 -38.24
CA SER A 557 42.28 -63.98 -39.06
C SER A 557 42.13 -64.42 -40.53
N GLY A 558 41.04 -63.97 -41.17
CA GLY A 558 40.76 -64.22 -42.58
C GLY A 558 39.89 -65.45 -42.85
N THR A 559 39.38 -65.52 -44.09
CA THR A 559 38.58 -66.63 -44.61
C THR A 559 39.27 -67.19 -45.84
N ILE A 560 39.34 -68.52 -45.95
CA ILE A 560 39.98 -69.21 -47.05
C ILE A 560 38.97 -70.04 -47.80
N ARG A 561 38.88 -69.80 -49.11
CA ARG A 561 38.14 -70.66 -50.01
C ARG A 561 38.98 -71.87 -50.39
N ILE A 562 38.39 -73.05 -50.25
CA ILE A 562 38.93 -74.32 -50.71
C ILE A 562 38.03 -74.90 -51.81
N THR A 563 38.62 -75.68 -52.70
CA THR A 563 37.96 -76.36 -53.82
C THR A 563 38.05 -77.86 -53.65
N PHE A 564 37.12 -78.59 -54.26
CA PHE A 564 37.16 -80.05 -54.34
C PHE A 564 36.41 -80.54 -55.58
N SER A 565 36.41 -81.85 -55.79
CA SER A 565 35.55 -82.54 -56.74
C SER A 565 34.82 -83.65 -56.00
N VAL A 566 33.58 -83.98 -56.39
CA VAL A 566 32.84 -85.10 -55.80
C VAL A 566 33.06 -86.33 -56.68
N GLN A 567 33.34 -87.47 -56.07
CA GLN A 567 33.55 -88.72 -56.77
C GLN A 567 32.24 -89.17 -57.44
N SER A 568 32.21 -89.14 -58.77
CA SER A 568 31.13 -89.77 -59.54
C SER A 568 31.24 -91.28 -59.39
N TYR A 569 30.20 -91.92 -58.86
CA TYR A 569 30.07 -93.37 -58.85
C TYR A 569 29.56 -93.87 -60.20
#